data_AF-A0A4R4N7X4-F1
#
_entry.id   AF-A0A4R4N7X4-F1
#
_cell.length_a   1.000
_cell.length_b   1.000
_cell.length_c   1.000
_cell.angle_alpha   90.00
_cell.angle_beta   90.00
_cell.angle_gamma   90.00
#
_symmetry.space_group_name_H-M   'P 1'
#
loop_
_entity.id
_entity.type
_entity.pdbx_description
1 polymer ?
#
loop_
_entity_poly.entity_id
_entity_poly.type
_entity_poly.pdbx_seq_one_letter_code
_entity_poly.pdbx_strand_id
1 'polypeptide(L)'
;MAAGVAAGAAATTARAATTASTATDLPLAEEPLLRYTGPATEWLRALPIGNGRLGAMVFGGVESERLQLNEDTVWGGGPYGPAAPDGRANLAEIRRRVFNNEWSAAQSLIDSQFMGPPRGQMPYQTVGNLRLTFPSGGTASGYRRELDLATAIALTRYTRDGVTYTRETFASAADQVIVVRLTASTTGRISFSATFDSLRARANNQYVCADNGGAAALIARGCGPANA
;
A
#
# COMPACT_ATOMS: atom_id res chain seq x y z
N MET A 1 84.27 16.82 -38.14
CA MET A 1 84.69 16.52 -36.76
C MET A 1 83.86 17.35 -35.81
N ALA A 2 83.05 16.70 -34.98
CA ALA A 2 82.66 17.12 -33.62
C ALA A 2 81.53 16.17 -33.18
N ALA A 3 81.89 15.17 -32.39
CA ALA A 3 80.97 14.28 -31.71
C ALA A 3 80.35 15.01 -30.51
N GLY A 4 79.06 14.76 -30.25
CA GLY A 4 78.37 15.20 -29.04
C GLY A 4 77.40 14.11 -28.60
N VAL A 5 77.74 13.44 -27.49
CA VAL A 5 76.95 12.41 -26.81
C VAL A 5 76.21 13.06 -25.65
N ALA A 6 74.92 12.78 -25.47
CA ALA A 6 74.22 12.81 -24.17
C ALA A 6 72.83 12.17 -24.38
N ALA A 7 72.57 10.96 -23.87
CA ALA A 7 72.21 10.62 -22.48
C ALA A 7 70.70 10.32 -22.41
N GLY A 8 70.38 9.02 -22.41
CA GLY A 8 69.01 8.52 -22.28
C GLY A 8 68.51 8.62 -20.84
N ALA A 9 67.26 9.04 -20.69
CA ALA A 9 66.51 8.92 -19.45
C ALA A 9 65.49 7.79 -19.61
N ALA A 10 65.70 6.68 -18.91
CA ALA A 10 64.73 5.60 -18.78
C ALA A 10 63.67 6.02 -17.76
N ALA A 11 62.43 6.23 -18.21
CA ALA A 11 61.30 6.48 -17.33
C ALA A 11 60.81 5.14 -16.73
N THR A 12 61.11 4.91 -15.45
CA THR A 12 60.54 3.84 -14.64
C THR A 12 59.11 4.20 -14.27
N THR A 13 58.13 3.62 -14.97
CA THR A 13 56.72 3.70 -14.56
C THR A 13 56.49 2.75 -13.38
N ALA A 14 56.33 3.32 -12.17
CA ALA A 14 55.86 2.58 -11.00
C ALA A 14 54.37 2.24 -11.19
N ARG A 15 54.05 0.94 -11.28
CA ARG A 15 52.68 0.45 -11.38
C ARG A 15 52.09 0.43 -9.96
N ALA A 16 51.18 1.33 -9.66
CA ALA A 16 50.43 1.31 -8.41
C ALA A 16 49.63 -0.01 -8.33
N ALA A 17 49.94 -0.84 -7.34
CA ALA A 17 49.17 -2.04 -7.05
C ALA A 17 47.80 -1.61 -6.53
N THR A 18 46.77 -1.82 -7.34
CA THR A 18 45.37 -1.67 -6.93
C THR A 18 45.06 -2.83 -6.00
N THR A 19 45.11 -2.61 -4.70
CA THR A 19 44.50 -3.53 -3.74
C THR A 19 42.99 -3.47 -3.96
N ALA A 20 42.45 -4.49 -4.61
CA ALA A 20 41.02 -4.70 -4.67
C ALA A 20 40.51 -4.77 -3.24
N SER A 21 39.70 -3.78 -2.85
CA SER A 21 38.91 -3.87 -1.62
C SER A 21 38.01 -5.09 -1.78
N THR A 22 38.31 -6.14 -1.03
CA THR A 22 37.35 -7.20 -0.77
C THR A 22 36.20 -6.52 -0.03
N ALA A 23 35.16 -6.14 -0.77
CA ALA A 23 33.87 -5.84 -0.20
C ALA A 23 33.51 -7.06 0.65
N THR A 24 33.54 -6.88 1.97
CA THR A 24 33.01 -7.86 2.91
C THR A 24 31.56 -8.03 2.53
N ASP A 25 31.23 -9.17 1.92
CA ASP A 25 29.87 -9.55 1.61
C ASP A 25 29.13 -9.60 2.94
N LEU A 26 28.36 -8.56 3.24
CA LEU A 26 27.48 -8.57 4.40
C LEU A 26 26.54 -9.75 4.16
N PRO A 27 26.39 -10.68 5.11
CA PRO A 27 25.51 -11.81 4.88
C PRO A 27 24.11 -11.27 4.57
N LEU A 28 23.64 -11.48 3.33
CA LEU A 28 22.24 -11.30 2.95
C LEU A 28 21.45 -12.43 3.61
N ALA A 29 21.20 -12.31 4.91
CA ALA A 29 20.59 -13.39 5.67
C ALA A 29 19.61 -12.85 6.70
N GLU A 30 18.42 -12.47 6.24
CA GLU A 30 17.13 -12.96 6.76
C GLU A 30 16.14 -12.96 5.58
N GLU A 31 15.27 -13.98 5.47
CA GLU A 31 14.13 -13.92 4.55
C GLU A 31 13.34 -12.64 4.86
N PRO A 32 13.07 -11.76 3.88
CA PRO A 32 12.51 -10.44 4.15
C PRO A 32 11.02 -10.59 4.50
N LEU A 33 10.74 -10.98 5.75
CA LEU A 33 9.48 -11.53 6.19
C LEU A 33 9.02 -10.86 7.48
N LEU A 34 7.85 -10.23 7.44
CA LEU A 34 7.19 -9.74 8.65
C LEU A 34 6.40 -10.90 9.27
N ARG A 35 6.65 -11.28 10.52
CA ARG A 35 6.00 -12.44 11.17
C ARG A 35 5.25 -12.05 12.45
N TYR A 36 4.07 -12.65 12.65
CA TYR A 36 3.20 -12.43 13.80
C TYR A 36 2.53 -13.74 14.25
N THR A 37 2.35 -13.90 15.56
CA THR A 37 1.73 -15.09 16.18
C THR A 37 0.25 -14.91 16.50
N GLY A 38 -0.37 -13.82 16.05
CA GLY A 38 -1.79 -13.56 16.23
C GLY A 38 -2.41 -12.68 15.13
N PRO A 39 -3.76 -12.67 15.02
CA PRO A 39 -4.47 -11.77 14.13
C PRO A 39 -4.23 -10.30 14.47
N ALA A 40 -4.35 -9.43 13.47
CA ALA A 40 -4.38 -7.99 13.71
C ALA A 40 -5.68 -7.60 14.42
N THR A 41 -5.57 -6.87 15.53
CA THR A 41 -6.71 -6.30 16.27
C THR A 41 -7.07 -4.89 15.78
N GLU A 42 -6.13 -4.22 15.12
CA GLU A 42 -6.24 -2.85 14.62
C GLU A 42 -5.61 -2.72 13.23
N TRP A 43 -5.98 -1.66 12.51
CA TRP A 43 -5.56 -1.47 11.12
C TRP A 43 -4.04 -1.34 10.97
N LEU A 44 -3.37 -0.64 11.88
CA LEU A 44 -1.90 -0.48 11.88
C LEU A 44 -1.12 -1.79 12.03
N ARG A 45 -1.79 -2.86 12.48
CA ARG A 45 -1.20 -4.20 12.63
C ARG A 45 -1.52 -5.14 11.48
N ALA A 46 -2.41 -4.75 10.56
CA ALA A 46 -2.73 -5.54 9.37
C ALA A 46 -1.59 -5.48 8.34
N LEU A 47 -1.50 -6.50 7.47
CA LEU A 47 -0.43 -6.58 6.47
C LEU A 47 -0.85 -5.89 5.16
N PRO A 48 -0.08 -4.92 4.65
CA PRO A 48 -0.36 -4.30 3.37
C PRO A 48 0.03 -5.23 2.22
N ILE A 49 -0.85 -5.32 1.23
CA ILE A 49 -0.56 -5.85 -0.12
C ILE A 49 -1.06 -4.86 -1.16
N GLY A 50 -0.44 -4.83 -2.34
CA GLY A 50 -0.92 -3.99 -3.43
C GLY A 50 -0.18 -4.20 -4.74
N ASN A 51 -0.81 -3.78 -5.84
CA ASN A 51 -0.27 -3.90 -7.20
C ASN A 51 -0.06 -2.53 -7.88
N GLY A 52 0.06 -1.47 -7.08
CA GLY A 52 0.14 -0.08 -7.53
C GLY A 52 -1.24 0.60 -7.63
N ARG A 53 -2.27 -0.12 -8.05
CA ARG A 53 -3.65 0.40 -8.21
C ARG A 53 -4.58 -0.10 -7.10
N LEU A 54 -4.70 -1.42 -6.98
CA LEU A 54 -5.46 -2.11 -5.93
C LEU A 54 -4.58 -2.33 -4.71
N GLY A 55 -5.14 -2.10 -3.53
CA GLY A 55 -4.49 -2.37 -2.25
C GLY A 55 -5.43 -3.03 -1.26
N ALA A 56 -4.86 -3.79 -0.33
CA ALA A 56 -5.59 -4.30 0.81
C ALA A 56 -4.75 -4.38 2.08
N MET A 57 -5.41 -4.23 3.22
CA MET A 57 -4.86 -4.51 4.53
C MET A 57 -5.45 -5.81 5.06
N VAL A 58 -4.61 -6.84 5.20
CA VAL A 58 -5.00 -8.21 5.58
C VAL A 58 -4.89 -8.42 7.09
N PHE A 59 -6.01 -8.75 7.74
CA PHE A 59 -6.07 -8.83 9.20
C PHE A 59 -5.67 -10.21 9.75
N GLY A 60 -6.00 -11.30 9.05
CA GLY A 60 -5.61 -12.65 9.45
C GLY A 60 -6.54 -13.30 10.49
N GLY A 61 -7.80 -12.87 10.64
CA GLY A 61 -8.68 -13.41 11.67
C GLY A 61 -9.12 -14.86 11.42
N VAL A 62 -9.21 -15.68 12.48
CA VAL A 62 -9.51 -17.13 12.35
C VAL A 62 -10.96 -17.37 11.94
N GLU A 63 -11.92 -16.83 12.68
CA GLU A 63 -13.35 -16.98 12.40
C GLU A 63 -13.88 -15.89 11.47
N SER A 64 -13.36 -14.67 11.61
CA SER A 64 -13.70 -13.54 10.74
C SER A 64 -12.42 -12.94 10.18
N GLU A 65 -12.20 -13.13 8.88
CA GLU A 65 -11.17 -12.41 8.13
C GLU A 65 -11.73 -11.09 7.63
N ARG A 66 -10.88 -10.06 7.64
CA ARG A 66 -11.18 -8.76 7.04
C ARG A 66 -10.02 -8.38 6.13
N LEU A 67 -10.35 -8.06 4.88
CA LEU A 67 -9.49 -7.29 4.01
C LEU A 67 -10.13 -5.91 3.89
N GLN A 68 -9.50 -4.88 4.48
CA GLN A 68 -9.84 -3.51 4.10
C GLN A 68 -9.27 -3.30 2.69
N LEU A 69 -10.06 -2.68 1.80
CA LEU A 69 -9.74 -2.54 0.39
C LEU A 69 -9.57 -1.07 0.01
N ASN A 70 -8.64 -0.83 -0.90
CA ASN A 70 -8.31 0.46 -1.47
C ASN A 70 -8.11 0.36 -2.98
N GLU A 71 -8.43 1.43 -3.69
CA GLU A 71 -8.15 1.61 -5.11
C GLU A 71 -7.73 3.07 -5.31
N ASP A 72 -6.58 3.29 -5.96
CA ASP A 72 -5.85 4.56 -5.99
C ASP A 72 -6.62 5.75 -6.59
N THR A 73 -7.68 5.51 -7.39
CA THR A 73 -8.54 6.53 -8.00
C THR A 73 -9.81 6.84 -7.21
N VAL A 74 -10.04 6.18 -6.07
CA VAL A 74 -11.23 6.42 -5.24
C VAL A 74 -11.01 7.61 -4.30
N TRP A 75 -11.44 8.78 -4.77
CA TRP A 75 -11.34 10.07 -4.06
C TRP A 75 -12.71 10.70 -3.83
N GLY A 76 -12.80 11.59 -2.84
CA GLY A 76 -13.98 12.42 -2.64
C GLY A 76 -14.14 13.50 -3.71
N GLY A 77 -15.34 14.07 -3.81
CA GLY A 77 -15.62 15.23 -4.66
C GLY A 77 -15.58 14.93 -6.16
N GLY A 78 -15.14 15.91 -6.93
CA GLY A 78 -15.05 15.86 -8.40
C GLY A 78 -14.16 16.99 -8.92
N PRO A 79 -14.04 17.17 -10.25
CA PRO A 79 -13.23 18.24 -10.83
C PRO A 79 -13.60 19.63 -10.29
N TYR A 80 -12.60 20.45 -9.96
CA TYR A 80 -12.79 21.82 -9.48
C TYR A 80 -11.62 22.72 -9.90
N GLY A 81 -11.87 24.04 -9.94
CA GLY A 81 -10.84 25.05 -10.15
C GLY A 81 -10.27 25.53 -8.81
N PRO A 82 -8.98 25.29 -8.48
CA PRO A 82 -8.42 25.61 -7.16
C PRO A 82 -8.04 27.09 -7.02
N ALA A 83 -8.22 27.91 -8.04
CA ALA A 83 -7.81 29.30 -8.01
C ALA A 83 -8.79 30.14 -7.18
N ALA A 84 -8.26 30.93 -6.25
CA ALA A 84 -9.04 31.97 -5.56
C ALA A 84 -9.49 33.02 -6.60
N PRO A 85 -10.79 33.27 -6.79
CA PRO A 85 -11.29 34.21 -7.80
C PRO A 85 -10.68 35.61 -7.64
N ASP A 86 -10.59 36.09 -6.40
CA ASP A 86 -10.08 37.43 -6.07
C ASP A 86 -8.61 37.44 -5.64
N GLY A 87 -7.93 36.29 -5.69
CA GLY A 87 -6.55 36.17 -5.20
C GLY A 87 -5.63 37.16 -5.89
N ARG A 88 -5.68 37.23 -7.23
CA ARG A 88 -4.84 38.15 -8.01
C ARG A 88 -5.03 39.62 -7.61
N ALA A 89 -6.27 40.05 -7.37
CA ALA A 89 -6.57 41.43 -6.99
C ALA A 89 -6.00 41.80 -5.61
N ASN A 90 -5.95 40.84 -4.69
CA ASN A 90 -5.46 41.04 -3.33
C ASN A 90 -3.95 40.90 -3.16
N LEU A 91 -3.23 40.36 -4.16
CA LEU A 91 -1.79 40.08 -4.08
C LEU A 91 -0.95 41.31 -3.74
N ALA A 92 -1.27 42.46 -4.32
CA ALA A 92 -0.52 43.70 -4.10
C ALA A 92 -0.66 44.18 -2.64
N GLU A 93 -1.88 44.14 -2.09
CA GLU A 93 -2.16 44.55 -0.71
C GLU A 93 -1.55 43.59 0.30
N ILE A 94 -1.60 42.27 0.04
CA ILE A 94 -0.94 41.26 0.88
C ILE A 94 0.56 41.56 0.98
N ARG A 95 1.23 41.82 -0.16
CA ARG A 95 2.66 42.16 -0.19
C ARG A 95 2.95 43.46 0.58
N ARG A 96 2.11 44.49 0.42
CA ARG A 96 2.25 45.75 1.18
C ARG A 96 2.22 45.51 2.70
N ARG A 97 1.24 44.73 3.18
CA ARG A 97 1.10 44.40 4.61
C ARG A 97 2.30 43.64 5.13
N VAL A 98 2.80 42.65 4.38
CA VAL A 98 4.02 41.91 4.72
C VAL A 98 5.23 42.84 4.85
N PHE A 99 5.47 43.72 3.88
CA PHE A 99 6.62 44.65 3.92
C PHE A 99 6.53 45.68 5.05
N ASN A 100 5.33 45.98 5.53
CA ASN A 100 5.10 46.86 6.68
C ASN A 100 5.12 46.14 8.03
N ASN A 101 5.43 44.84 8.08
CA ASN A 101 5.35 43.99 9.28
C ASN A 101 3.92 43.85 9.87
N GLU A 102 2.88 44.04 9.05
CA GLU A 102 1.47 43.90 9.42
C GLU A 102 1.00 42.42 9.33
N TRP A 103 1.69 41.50 10.01
CA TRP A 103 1.58 40.03 9.82
C TRP A 103 0.17 39.48 9.97
N SER A 104 -0.51 39.74 11.09
CA SER A 104 -1.86 39.23 11.35
C SER A 104 -2.87 39.74 10.32
N ALA A 105 -2.69 40.99 9.87
CA ALA A 105 -3.59 41.58 8.90
C ALA A 105 -3.34 41.02 7.49
N ALA A 106 -2.09 40.73 7.14
CA ALA A 106 -1.75 40.00 5.91
C ALA A 106 -2.34 38.59 5.91
N GLN A 107 -2.21 37.86 7.01
CA GLN A 107 -2.75 36.51 7.15
C GLN A 107 -4.27 36.49 7.02
N SER A 108 -4.99 37.37 7.73
CA SER A 108 -6.46 37.46 7.61
C SER A 108 -6.93 37.72 6.17
N LEU A 109 -6.17 38.53 5.41
CA LEU A 109 -6.48 38.79 4.00
C LEU A 109 -6.20 37.57 3.11
N ILE A 110 -5.09 36.86 3.36
CA ILE A 110 -4.77 35.59 2.68
C ILE A 110 -5.88 34.56 2.93
N ASP A 111 -6.21 34.33 4.21
CA ASP A 111 -7.18 33.33 4.64
C ASP A 111 -8.58 33.59 4.08
N SER A 112 -8.95 34.85 3.86
CA SER A 112 -10.28 35.22 3.37
C SER A 112 -10.37 35.35 1.85
N GLN A 113 -9.34 35.83 1.17
CA GLN A 113 -9.42 36.25 -0.25
C GLN A 113 -8.42 35.55 -1.18
N PHE A 114 -7.45 34.82 -0.64
CA PHE A 114 -6.36 34.21 -1.41
C PHE A 114 -6.38 32.68 -1.37
N MET A 115 -7.29 32.08 -0.60
CA MET A 115 -7.51 30.64 -0.55
C MET A 115 -8.52 30.20 -1.62
N GLY A 116 -8.17 29.17 -2.39
CA GLY A 116 -9.05 28.58 -3.40
C GLY A 116 -10.26 27.85 -2.82
N PRO A 117 -11.37 27.71 -3.57
CA PRO A 117 -12.45 26.80 -3.24
C PRO A 117 -12.23 25.41 -3.86
N PRO A 118 -12.38 24.30 -3.11
CA PRO A 118 -12.40 24.21 -1.65
C PRO A 118 -11.03 24.55 -1.05
N ARG A 119 -11.01 24.92 0.24
CA ARG A 119 -9.79 25.33 0.96
C ARG A 119 -8.73 24.23 1.12
N GLY A 120 -9.06 22.99 0.78
CA GLY A 120 -8.15 21.85 0.83
C GLY A 120 -8.45 20.86 -0.28
N GLN A 121 -7.51 19.95 -0.53
CA GLN A 121 -7.67 18.94 -1.57
C GLN A 121 -8.75 17.93 -1.20
N MET A 122 -9.35 17.32 -2.22
CA MET A 122 -10.29 16.23 -2.01
C MET A 122 -9.60 15.06 -1.27
N PRO A 123 -10.24 14.45 -0.27
CA PRO A 123 -9.62 13.36 0.49
C PRO A 123 -9.72 12.03 -0.25
N TYR A 124 -8.64 11.26 -0.22
CA TYR A 124 -8.64 9.85 -0.62
C TYR A 124 -9.61 9.03 0.25
N GLN A 125 -10.29 8.05 -0.34
CA GLN A 125 -11.32 7.26 0.33
C GLN A 125 -10.97 5.77 0.35
N THR A 126 -11.54 5.05 1.33
CA THR A 126 -11.52 3.58 1.35
C THR A 126 -12.59 3.04 0.40
N VAL A 127 -12.30 1.92 -0.27
CA VAL A 127 -13.32 1.20 -1.04
C VAL A 127 -14.31 0.53 -0.08
N GLY A 128 -13.79 -0.06 1.00
CA GLY A 128 -14.59 -0.76 1.99
C GLY A 128 -13.84 -1.94 2.59
N ASN A 129 -14.59 -2.97 2.99
CA ASN A 129 -14.08 -4.19 3.59
C ASN A 129 -14.70 -5.39 2.88
N LEU A 130 -13.86 -6.33 2.46
CA LEU A 130 -14.28 -7.72 2.21
C LEU A 130 -14.15 -8.48 3.53
N ARG A 131 -15.23 -9.16 3.94
CA ARG A 131 -15.24 -10.03 5.12
C ARG A 131 -15.49 -11.45 4.71
N LEU A 132 -14.69 -12.36 5.24
CA LEU A 132 -14.92 -13.79 5.13
C LEU A 132 -15.23 -14.33 6.52
N THR A 133 -16.43 -14.89 6.69
CA THR A 133 -16.88 -15.48 7.95
C THR A 133 -16.86 -16.99 7.81
N PHE A 134 -16.00 -17.63 8.58
CA PHE A 134 -15.85 -19.08 8.64
C PHE A 134 -16.72 -19.64 9.77
N PRO A 135 -17.16 -20.91 9.70
CA PRO A 135 -17.85 -21.56 10.81
C PRO A 135 -17.06 -21.42 12.12
N SER A 136 -17.78 -21.27 13.23
CA SER A 136 -17.18 -21.37 14.56
C SER A 136 -16.61 -22.78 14.78
N GLY A 137 -15.67 -22.90 15.71
CA GLY A 137 -15.03 -24.19 16.01
C GLY A 137 -14.25 -24.14 17.32
N GLY A 138 -13.41 -25.15 17.54
CA GLY A 138 -12.52 -25.16 18.70
C GLY A 138 -11.46 -24.06 18.66
N THR A 139 -10.65 -23.97 19.71
CA THR A 139 -9.53 -23.02 19.77
C THR A 139 -8.51 -23.32 18.67
N ALA A 140 -8.12 -22.29 17.92
CA ALA A 140 -7.06 -22.42 16.94
C ALA A 140 -5.68 -22.50 17.62
N SER A 141 -4.79 -23.33 17.07
CA SER A 141 -3.42 -23.50 17.54
C SER A 141 -2.42 -23.35 16.38
N GLY A 142 -1.14 -23.16 16.71
CA GLY A 142 -0.08 -23.01 15.71
C GLY A 142 -0.30 -21.84 14.75
N TYR A 143 -0.95 -20.78 15.22
CA TYR A 143 -1.27 -19.62 14.41
C TYR A 143 0.01 -18.90 13.99
N ARG A 144 0.09 -18.56 12.71
CA ARG A 144 1.06 -17.60 12.18
C ARG A 144 0.45 -16.74 11.08
N ARG A 145 0.92 -15.50 11.02
CA ARG A 145 0.59 -14.53 9.99
C ARG A 145 1.86 -13.86 9.52
N GLU A 146 2.08 -13.83 8.21
CA GLU A 146 3.36 -13.45 7.63
C GLU A 146 3.16 -12.60 6.37
N LEU A 147 4.03 -11.62 6.10
CA LEU A 147 4.14 -10.95 4.80
C LEU A 147 5.54 -11.15 4.26
N ASP A 148 5.65 -11.95 3.21
CA ASP A 148 6.89 -12.19 2.48
C ASP A 148 7.10 -11.06 1.47
N LEU A 149 8.14 -10.26 1.68
CA LEU A 149 8.47 -9.10 0.84
C LEU A 149 9.17 -9.51 -0.46
N ALA A 150 9.69 -10.73 -0.57
CA ALA A 150 10.25 -11.25 -1.82
C ALA A 150 9.14 -11.73 -2.77
N THR A 151 8.09 -12.34 -2.24
CA THR A 151 6.96 -12.86 -3.05
C THR A 151 5.73 -11.95 -3.07
N ALA A 152 5.67 -10.96 -2.18
CA ALA A 152 4.52 -10.08 -1.93
C ALA A 152 3.24 -10.84 -1.50
N ILE A 153 3.40 -11.99 -0.83
CA ILE A 153 2.30 -12.83 -0.36
C ILE A 153 2.09 -12.64 1.14
N ALA A 154 0.87 -12.28 1.52
CA ALA A 154 0.41 -12.33 2.91
C ALA A 154 -0.16 -13.72 3.23
N LEU A 155 0.49 -14.43 4.15
CA LEU A 155 0.11 -15.75 4.62
C LEU A 155 -0.66 -15.64 5.96
N THR A 156 -1.73 -16.41 6.12
CA THR A 156 -2.27 -16.76 7.44
C THR A 156 -2.44 -18.27 7.53
N ARG A 157 -1.94 -18.87 8.60
CA ARG A 157 -2.04 -20.31 8.81
C ARG A 157 -2.31 -20.65 10.26
N TYR A 158 -3.20 -21.61 10.49
CA TYR A 158 -3.54 -22.11 11.81
C TYR A 158 -4.14 -23.52 11.72
N THR A 159 -4.16 -24.25 12.82
CA THR A 159 -4.84 -25.53 12.95
C THR A 159 -6.06 -25.38 13.85
N ARG A 160 -7.20 -25.91 13.44
CA ARG A 160 -8.44 -25.92 14.23
C ARG A 160 -9.19 -27.23 14.00
N ASP A 161 -9.61 -27.88 15.07
CA ASP A 161 -10.32 -29.17 15.03
C ASP A 161 -9.57 -30.24 14.21
N GLY A 162 -8.24 -30.29 14.37
CA GLY A 162 -7.36 -31.22 13.65
C GLY A 162 -7.08 -30.89 12.18
N VAL A 163 -7.67 -29.81 11.64
CA VAL A 163 -7.47 -29.38 10.24
C VAL A 163 -6.58 -28.14 10.18
N THR A 164 -5.53 -28.17 9.38
CA THR A 164 -4.70 -27.00 9.09
C THR A 164 -5.30 -26.19 7.95
N TYR A 165 -5.58 -24.92 8.21
CA TYR A 165 -6.05 -23.95 7.24
C TYR A 165 -4.91 -23.02 6.85
N THR A 166 -4.80 -22.74 5.55
CA THR A 166 -3.83 -21.78 5.02
C THR A 166 -4.53 -20.82 4.08
N ARG A 167 -4.25 -19.53 4.25
CA ARG A 167 -4.73 -18.46 3.39
C ARG A 167 -3.53 -17.70 2.82
N GLU A 168 -3.47 -17.60 1.50
CA GLU A 168 -2.48 -16.80 0.78
C GLU A 168 -3.22 -15.65 0.12
N THR A 169 -2.77 -14.42 0.36
CA THR A 169 -3.39 -13.21 -0.20
C THR A 169 -2.34 -12.35 -0.87
N PHE A 170 -2.59 -11.93 -2.10
CA PHE A 170 -1.72 -11.03 -2.85
C PHE A 170 -2.53 -10.21 -3.86
N ALA A 171 -1.94 -9.13 -4.35
CA ALA A 171 -2.49 -8.33 -5.43
C ALA A 171 -1.66 -8.58 -6.70
N SER A 172 -2.28 -9.18 -7.73
CA SER A 172 -1.60 -9.46 -9.00
C SER A 172 -1.51 -8.17 -9.83
N ALA A 173 -0.28 -7.75 -10.15
CA ALA A 173 -0.05 -6.65 -11.08
C ALA A 173 -0.37 -7.04 -12.53
N ALA A 174 -0.08 -8.27 -12.93
CA ALA A 174 -0.35 -8.76 -14.28
C ALA A 174 -1.85 -8.90 -14.55
N ASP A 175 -2.60 -9.42 -13.58
CA ASP A 175 -4.03 -9.75 -13.74
C ASP A 175 -4.97 -8.68 -13.19
N GLN A 176 -4.44 -7.65 -12.53
CA GLN A 176 -5.20 -6.53 -11.97
C GLN A 176 -6.31 -6.96 -10.98
N VAL A 177 -6.03 -7.95 -10.15
CA VAL A 177 -6.97 -8.50 -9.13
C VAL A 177 -6.28 -8.73 -7.79
N ILE A 178 -7.06 -8.64 -6.70
CA ILE A 178 -6.66 -9.17 -5.39
C ILE A 178 -7.13 -10.62 -5.31
N VAL A 179 -6.21 -11.52 -4.97
CA VAL A 179 -6.46 -12.96 -4.88
C VAL A 179 -6.41 -13.38 -3.41
N VAL A 180 -7.40 -14.17 -2.99
CA VAL A 180 -7.39 -14.90 -1.71
C VAL A 180 -7.49 -16.38 -2.03
N ARG A 181 -6.41 -17.12 -1.79
CA ARG A 181 -6.41 -18.58 -1.92
C ARG A 181 -6.60 -19.23 -0.56
N LEU A 182 -7.66 -20.03 -0.44
CA LEU A 182 -7.99 -20.78 0.77
C LEU A 182 -7.65 -22.25 0.56
N THR A 183 -6.94 -22.86 1.50
CA THR A 183 -6.66 -24.30 1.52
C THR A 183 -6.87 -24.88 2.90
N ALA A 184 -7.24 -26.16 2.95
CA ALA A 184 -7.39 -26.95 4.16
C ALA A 184 -6.66 -28.29 3.98
N SER A 185 -6.06 -28.82 5.04
CA SER A 185 -5.37 -30.11 5.01
C SER A 185 -6.30 -31.32 4.82
N THR A 186 -7.60 -31.10 4.88
CA THR A 186 -8.62 -32.14 4.71
C THR A 186 -9.66 -31.68 3.69
N THR A 187 -9.92 -32.53 2.70
CA THR A 187 -10.89 -32.27 1.62
C THR A 187 -12.27 -31.93 2.18
N GLY A 188 -12.96 -30.98 1.54
CA GLY A 188 -14.33 -30.60 1.90
C GLY A 188 -14.45 -29.79 3.20
N ARG A 189 -13.34 -29.36 3.82
CA ARG A 189 -13.36 -28.62 5.10
C ARG A 189 -13.31 -27.11 4.98
N ILE A 190 -13.44 -26.54 3.78
CA ILE A 190 -13.57 -25.10 3.57
C ILE A 190 -15.04 -24.76 3.40
N SER A 191 -15.58 -23.97 4.32
CA SER A 191 -16.88 -23.33 4.22
C SER A 191 -16.76 -21.92 4.78
N PHE A 192 -17.39 -20.95 4.13
CA PHE A 192 -17.42 -19.56 4.57
C PHE A 192 -18.55 -18.80 3.87
N SER A 193 -18.97 -17.69 4.46
CA SER A 193 -19.73 -16.64 3.76
C SER A 193 -18.81 -15.46 3.48
N ALA A 194 -19.07 -14.77 2.36
CA ALA A 194 -18.37 -13.55 1.99
C ALA A 194 -19.35 -12.38 1.97
N THR A 195 -18.99 -11.28 2.61
CA THR A 195 -19.77 -10.04 2.56
C THR A 195 -18.86 -8.86 2.24
N PHE A 196 -19.45 -7.83 1.66
CA PHE A 196 -18.77 -6.57 1.39
C PHE A 196 -19.54 -5.44 2.07
N ASP A 197 -18.83 -4.61 2.83
CA ASP A 197 -19.35 -3.37 3.40
C ASP A 197 -18.45 -2.19 3.04
N SER A 198 -19.03 -1.02 2.86
CA SER A 198 -18.30 0.21 2.59
C SER A 198 -18.80 1.29 3.54
N LEU A 199 -17.87 2.04 4.13
CA LEU A 199 -18.19 3.28 4.82
C LEU A 199 -18.55 4.31 3.74
N ARG A 200 -19.80 4.30 3.28
CA ARG A 200 -20.29 5.37 2.41
C ARG A 200 -20.32 6.66 3.24
N ALA A 201 -19.29 7.50 3.08
CA ALA A 201 -19.31 8.84 3.63
C ALA A 201 -20.46 9.60 2.96
N ARG A 202 -21.44 10.05 3.76
CA ARG A 202 -22.42 11.02 3.30
C ARG A 202 -21.71 12.37 3.18
N ALA A 203 -21.37 12.79 1.98
CA ALA A 203 -21.01 14.18 1.68
C ALA A 203 -22.21 14.82 0.96
N ASN A 204 -22.71 15.95 1.48
CA ASN A 204 -23.74 16.79 0.83
C ASN A 204 -25.00 16.05 0.36
N ASN A 205 -25.47 15.05 1.12
CA ASN A 205 -26.69 14.29 0.81
C ASN A 205 -26.69 13.57 -0.55
N GLN A 206 -25.51 13.35 -1.16
CA GLN A 206 -25.35 12.64 -2.42
C GLN A 206 -24.46 11.41 -2.24
N TYR A 207 -24.86 10.30 -2.87
CA TYR A 207 -24.03 9.11 -2.95
C TYR A 207 -23.04 9.30 -4.10
N VAL A 208 -21.75 9.39 -3.80
CA VAL A 208 -20.71 9.27 -4.83
C VAL A 208 -20.52 7.79 -5.08
N CYS A 209 -21.14 7.28 -6.15
CA CYS A 209 -20.80 6.01 -6.75
C CYS A 209 -19.76 6.31 -7.82
N ALA A 210 -18.58 5.69 -7.79
CA ALA A 210 -17.79 5.61 -9.00
C ALA A 210 -18.63 4.81 -10.01
N ASP A 211 -18.94 5.40 -11.17
CA ASP A 211 -19.48 4.64 -12.29
C ASP A 211 -18.48 3.53 -12.58
N ASN A 212 -18.94 2.28 -12.44
CA ASN A 212 -18.17 1.05 -12.49
C ASN A 212 -16.94 1.18 -13.42
N GLY A 213 -15.74 1.26 -12.84
CA GLY A 213 -14.46 1.25 -13.55
C GLY A 213 -14.15 -0.10 -14.18
N GLY A 214 -15.08 -0.66 -14.96
CA GLY A 214 -14.89 -1.91 -15.71
C GLY A 214 -14.62 -3.16 -14.87
N ALA A 215 -14.72 -3.11 -13.54
CA ALA A 215 -14.48 -4.28 -12.70
C ALA A 215 -15.65 -5.27 -12.82
N ALA A 216 -15.41 -6.33 -13.60
CA ALA A 216 -16.17 -7.56 -13.49
C ALA A 216 -16.22 -8.00 -12.01
N ALA A 217 -17.34 -8.63 -11.66
CA ALA A 217 -17.74 -9.11 -10.34
C ALA A 217 -16.62 -9.53 -9.36
N LEU A 218 -16.95 -9.57 -8.06
CA LEU A 218 -16.29 -10.49 -7.13
C LEU A 218 -16.45 -11.92 -7.67
N ILE A 219 -15.49 -12.37 -8.49
CA ILE A 219 -15.49 -13.70 -9.08
C ILE A 219 -14.90 -14.66 -8.06
N ALA A 220 -15.77 -15.27 -7.25
CA ALA A 220 -15.42 -16.46 -6.49
C ALA A 220 -15.46 -17.68 -7.42
N ARG A 221 -14.31 -18.07 -8.00
CA ARG A 221 -14.16 -19.36 -8.70
C ARG A 221 -13.68 -20.41 -7.69
N GLY A 222 -14.61 -21.18 -7.15
CA GLY A 222 -14.30 -22.33 -6.30
C GLY A 222 -14.33 -23.63 -7.10
N CYS A 223 -13.26 -24.43 -7.02
CA CYS A 223 -13.31 -25.85 -7.37
C CYS A 223 -13.53 -26.65 -6.08
N GLY A 224 -14.79 -26.97 -5.78
CA GLY A 224 -15.17 -27.97 -4.78
C GLY A 224 -15.85 -29.15 -5.50
N PRO A 225 -15.73 -30.40 -5.00
CA PRO A 225 -16.41 -31.52 -5.63
C PRO A 225 -17.92 -31.25 -5.64
N ALA A 226 -18.54 -31.44 -6.81
CA ALA A 226 -19.98 -31.54 -6.92
C ALA A 226 -20.41 -32.76 -6.11
N ASN A 227 -21.08 -32.55 -4.98
CA ASN A 227 -21.70 -33.65 -4.26
C ASN A 227 -23.03 -33.98 -4.94
N ALA A 228 -23.10 -35.24 -5.39
CA ALA A 228 -24.24 -36.10 -5.76
C ALA A 228 -25.60 -35.44 -6.01
#